data_AF-W7U1G3-F1
#
_entry.id   AF-W7U1G3-F1
#
_cell.length_a   1.000
_cell.length_b   1.000
_cell.length_c   1.000
_cell.angle_alpha   90.00
_cell.angle_beta   90.00
_cell.angle_gamma   90.00
#
_symmetry.space_group_name_H-M   'P 1'
#
loop_
_entity.id
_entity.type
_entity.pdbx_description
1 polymer ?
#
loop_
_entity_poly.entity_id
_entity_poly.type
_entity_poly.pdbx_seq_one_letter_code
_entity_poly.pdbx_strand_id
1 'polypeptide(L)'
;MPSQRWVPSIPAEYSIMSKNPPPITIVMDGGGNDVISVKDDCLSFNDRCQQQIKEATDILADLLERMHEDKVQHVLLMGPYYLENLNKAVDEGFKLLSNVCKNATIDCHIADTRDLDPPLGDDGIHPIQEGYELLATRIWEIKLDNDIPII
;
A
#
# COMPACT_ATOMS: atom_id res chain seq x y z
N MET A 1 1.00 29.76 -4.85
CA MET A 1 0.85 28.32 -5.11
C MET A 1 1.01 27.62 -3.77
N PRO A 2 0.01 26.88 -3.25
CA PRO A 2 0.23 26.10 -2.06
C PRO A 2 1.16 24.94 -2.45
N SER A 3 2.35 24.91 -1.87
CA SER A 3 3.24 23.75 -1.93
C SER A 3 2.45 22.52 -1.47
N GLN A 4 2.32 21.50 -2.30
CA GLN A 4 1.91 20.17 -1.85
C GLN A 4 2.83 19.80 -0.68
N ARG A 5 2.28 19.84 0.54
CA ARG A 5 2.98 19.30 1.71
C ARG A 5 2.83 17.79 1.58
N TRP A 6 3.86 17.16 1.02
CA TRP A 6 3.99 15.72 1.10
C TRP A 6 3.98 15.33 2.59
N VAL A 7 3.09 14.41 2.93
CA VAL A 7 3.15 13.71 4.23
C VAL A 7 4.45 12.92 4.31
N PRO A 8 4.94 12.59 5.52
CA PRO A 8 6.12 11.73 5.64
C PRO A 8 5.93 10.41 4.89
N SER A 9 7.01 9.80 4.41
CA SER A 9 6.92 8.45 3.82
C SER A 9 6.53 7.43 4.89
N ILE A 10 5.88 6.33 4.50
CA ILE A 10 5.48 5.28 5.45
C ILE A 10 6.67 4.77 6.30
N PRO A 11 7.89 4.55 5.77
CA PRO A 11 9.04 4.23 6.61
C PRO A 11 9.39 5.30 7.64
N ALA A 12 9.22 6.59 7.29
CA ALA A 12 9.45 7.69 8.23
C ALA A 12 8.37 7.73 9.31
N GLU A 13 7.10 7.56 8.96
CA GLU A 13 6.00 7.44 9.93
C GLU A 13 6.23 6.27 10.90
N TYR A 14 6.59 5.10 10.38
CA TYR A 14 6.91 3.93 11.19
C TYR A 14 8.10 4.18 12.14
N SER A 15 9.13 4.90 11.68
CA SER A 15 10.31 5.19 12.50
C SER A 15 10.01 6.01 13.75
N ILE A 16 9.03 6.92 13.68
CA ILE A 16 8.67 7.83 14.78
C ILE A 16 7.51 7.31 15.63
N MET A 17 6.83 6.25 15.19
CA MET A 17 5.76 5.59 15.93
C MET A 17 6.31 4.99 17.24
N SER A 18 5.53 5.12 18.33
CA SER A 18 5.83 4.45 19.60
C SER A 18 5.69 2.93 19.45
N LYS A 19 6.68 2.18 19.96
CA LYS A 19 6.74 0.71 19.87
C LYS A 19 6.82 0.03 21.25
N ASN A 20 6.33 0.70 22.30
CA ASN A 20 6.34 0.17 23.65
C ASN A 20 4.93 0.21 24.30
N PRO A 21 4.19 -0.92 24.32
CA PRO A 21 4.53 -2.20 23.70
C PRO A 21 4.52 -2.14 22.15
N PRO A 22 5.16 -3.08 21.44
CA PRO A 22 5.08 -3.14 19.99
C PRO A 22 3.63 -3.45 19.57
N PRO A 23 3.14 -2.86 18.46
CA PRO A 23 1.83 -3.21 17.93
C PRO A 23 1.82 -4.65 17.44
N ILE A 24 0.70 -5.35 17.66
CA ILE A 24 0.54 -6.72 17.20
C ILE A 24 0.37 -6.73 15.68
N THR A 25 -0.46 -5.83 15.15
CA THR A 25 -0.78 -5.71 13.73
C THR A 25 -0.56 -4.28 13.26
N ILE A 26 0.06 -4.13 12.09
CA ILE A 26 0.08 -2.89 11.33
C ILE A 26 -0.86 -3.04 10.14
N VAL A 27 -1.84 -2.14 10.04
CA VAL A 27 -2.63 -1.95 8.82
C VAL A 27 -2.03 -0.77 8.07
N MET A 28 -1.73 -0.92 6.79
CA MET A 28 -1.06 0.12 6.02
C MET A 28 -1.46 0.14 4.54
N ASP A 29 -1.34 1.30 3.92
CA ASP A 29 -1.35 1.49 2.48
C ASP A 29 -0.07 2.23 2.04
N GLY A 30 0.26 2.16 0.75
CA GLY A 30 1.50 2.77 0.25
C GLY A 30 1.68 2.56 -1.26
N GLY A 31 2.66 3.24 -1.85
CA GLY A 31 2.99 3.12 -3.27
C GLY A 31 2.21 4.02 -4.22
N GLY A 32 1.01 4.47 -3.84
CA GLY A 32 0.18 5.36 -4.68
C GLY A 32 0.91 6.65 -5.04
N ASN A 33 1.48 7.33 -4.06
CA ASN A 33 2.24 8.56 -4.28
C ASN A 33 3.54 8.34 -5.06
N ASP A 34 4.20 7.19 -4.90
CA ASP A 34 5.38 6.84 -5.67
C ASP A 34 5.06 6.77 -7.17
N VAL A 35 3.96 6.10 -7.54
CA VAL A 35 3.45 6.04 -8.93
C VAL A 35 3.00 7.42 -9.42
N ILE A 36 2.26 8.17 -8.61
CA ILE A 36 1.75 9.50 -8.99
C ILE A 36 2.88 10.52 -9.18
N SER A 37 3.99 10.40 -8.46
CA SER A 37 5.16 11.29 -8.61
C SER A 37 5.82 11.19 -10.00
N VAL A 38 5.63 10.07 -10.69
CA VAL A 38 6.11 9.80 -12.06
C VAL A 38 4.94 9.45 -12.99
N LYS A 39 3.76 10.06 -12.77
CA LYS A 39 2.51 9.69 -13.45
C LYS A 39 2.63 9.60 -14.97
N ASP A 40 3.28 10.56 -15.64
CA ASP A 40 3.44 10.56 -17.10
C ASP A 40 4.23 9.35 -17.62
N ASP A 41 5.25 8.93 -16.87
CA ASP A 41 6.02 7.73 -17.16
C ASP A 41 5.16 6.47 -16.99
N CYS A 42 4.27 6.46 -15.99
CA CYS A 42 3.36 5.34 -15.72
C CYS A 42 2.15 5.26 -16.64
N LEU A 43 1.66 6.39 -17.16
CA LEU A 43 0.65 6.41 -18.22
C LEU A 43 1.15 5.71 -19.49
N SER A 44 2.43 5.87 -19.81
CA SER A 44 3.09 5.15 -20.91
C SER A 44 3.67 3.78 -20.51
N PHE A 45 3.68 3.48 -19.21
CA PHE A 45 4.30 2.31 -18.59
C PHE A 45 5.73 2.06 -19.11
N ASN A 46 6.57 3.09 -19.09
CA ASN A 46 7.96 3.01 -19.56
C ASN A 46 8.91 2.44 -18.47
N ASP A 47 10.20 2.37 -18.79
CA ASP A 47 11.23 1.84 -17.88
C ASP A 47 11.34 2.63 -16.57
N ARG A 48 11.13 3.96 -16.61
CA ARG A 48 11.15 4.81 -15.41
C ARG A 48 9.99 4.48 -14.47
N CYS A 49 8.80 4.22 -15.00
CA CYS A 49 7.68 3.77 -14.17
C CYS A 49 7.98 2.42 -13.51
N GLN A 50 8.44 1.44 -14.29
CA GLN A 50 8.77 0.11 -13.77
C GLN A 50 9.85 0.17 -12.68
N GLN A 51 10.87 1.01 -12.90
CA GLN A 51 11.93 1.25 -11.91
C GLN A 51 11.37 1.88 -10.62
N GLN A 52 10.50 2.89 -10.72
CA GLN A 52 9.88 3.52 -9.55
C GLN A 52 9.04 2.52 -8.73
N ILE A 53 8.25 1.67 -9.41
CA ILE A 53 7.46 0.62 -8.74
C ILE A 53 8.39 -0.38 -8.04
N LYS A 54 9.48 -0.77 -8.70
CA LYS A 54 10.48 -1.66 -8.10
C LYS A 54 11.10 -1.03 -6.85
N GLU A 55 11.50 0.23 -6.91
CA GLU A 55 12.09 0.94 -5.76
C GLU A 55 11.11 1.02 -4.58
N ALA A 56 9.84 1.35 -4.84
CA ALA A 56 8.81 1.37 -3.80
C ALA A 56 8.62 -0.01 -3.14
N THR A 57 8.69 -1.09 -3.91
CA THR A 57 8.55 -2.46 -3.39
C THR A 57 9.82 -2.97 -2.69
N ASP A 58 11.02 -2.55 -3.10
CA ASP A 58 12.26 -2.77 -2.36
C ASP A 58 12.20 -2.09 -0.98
N ILE A 59 11.70 -0.84 -0.92
CA ILE A 59 11.48 -0.10 0.34
C ILE A 59 10.48 -0.83 1.25
N LEU A 60 9.41 -1.40 0.68
CA LEU A 60 8.44 -2.20 1.43
C LEU A 60 9.11 -3.44 2.03
N ALA A 61 9.94 -4.16 1.28
CA ALA A 61 10.64 -5.34 1.77
C ALA A 61 11.51 -5.02 2.99
N ASP A 62 12.30 -3.94 2.92
CA ASP A 62 13.12 -3.46 4.03
C ASP A 62 12.29 -2.99 5.23
N LEU A 63 11.09 -2.46 4.99
CA LEU A 63 10.17 -2.06 6.05
C LEU A 63 9.57 -3.28 6.77
N LEU A 64 9.15 -4.31 6.03
CA LEU A 64 8.60 -5.53 6.61
C LEU A 64 9.62 -6.26 7.48
N GLU A 65 10.90 -6.30 7.07
CA GLU A 65 11.96 -6.89 7.90
C GLU A 65 12.19 -6.08 9.18
N ARG A 66 12.21 -4.74 9.11
CA ARG A 66 12.28 -3.90 10.31
C ARG A 66 11.09 -4.11 11.26
N MET A 67 9.88 -4.25 10.71
CA MET A 67 8.68 -4.56 11.50
C MET A 67 8.81 -5.90 12.23
N HIS A 68 9.38 -6.90 11.55
CA HIS A 68 9.70 -8.20 12.16
C HIS A 68 10.71 -8.07 13.31
N GLU A 69 11.81 -7.34 13.09
CA GLU A 69 12.83 -7.08 14.10
C GLU A 69 12.25 -6.41 15.35
N ASP A 70 11.36 -5.44 15.14
CA ASP A 70 10.62 -4.67 16.16
C ASP A 70 9.47 -5.47 16.83
N LYS A 71 9.31 -6.75 16.51
CA LYS A 71 8.32 -7.68 17.10
C LYS A 71 6.87 -7.37 16.75
N VAL A 72 6.62 -6.69 15.65
CA VAL A 72 5.30 -6.70 15.01
C VAL A 72 5.02 -8.12 14.52
N GLN A 73 3.79 -8.60 14.70
CA GLN A 73 3.42 -9.97 14.35
C GLN A 73 2.78 -10.05 12.97
N HIS A 74 1.89 -9.10 12.66
CA HIS A 74 1.14 -9.10 11.40
C HIS A 74 1.24 -7.76 10.67
N VAL A 75 1.24 -7.83 9.35
CA VAL A 75 1.03 -6.68 8.47
C VAL A 75 -0.13 -6.99 7.53
N LEU A 76 -1.10 -6.08 7.46
CA LEU A 76 -2.20 -6.12 6.52
C LEU A 76 -2.12 -4.91 5.59
N LEU A 77 -1.72 -5.16 4.34
CA LEU A 77 -1.56 -4.15 3.30
C LEU A 77 -2.87 -3.97 2.54
N MET A 78 -3.32 -2.72 2.36
CA MET A 78 -4.28 -2.40 1.32
C MET A 78 -3.55 -2.42 -0.03
N GLY A 79 -3.96 -3.33 -0.92
CA GLY A 79 -3.48 -3.36 -2.30
C GLY A 79 -4.01 -2.17 -3.11
N PRO A 80 -3.35 -1.83 -4.23
CA PRO A 80 -3.82 -0.77 -5.13
C PRO A 80 -5.14 -1.14 -5.82
N TYR A 81 -6.01 -0.15 -6.02
CA TYR A 81 -7.18 -0.25 -6.90
C TYR A 81 -6.83 0.30 -8.29
N TYR A 82 -7.63 -0.06 -9.30
CA TYR A 82 -7.41 0.48 -10.65
C TYR A 82 -7.71 1.97 -10.72
N LEU A 83 -6.88 2.69 -11.47
CA LEU A 83 -7.05 4.09 -11.80
C LEU A 83 -7.00 4.23 -13.32
N GLU A 84 -7.78 5.16 -13.86
CA GLU A 84 -7.89 5.35 -15.31
C GLU A 84 -6.51 5.52 -15.95
N ASN A 85 -6.25 4.71 -16.99
CA ASN A 85 -5.00 4.67 -17.75
C ASN A 85 -3.73 4.28 -16.95
N LEU A 86 -3.86 3.75 -15.72
CA LEU A 86 -2.74 3.28 -14.90
C LEU A 86 -2.78 1.76 -14.63
N ASN A 87 -3.70 1.01 -15.24
CA ASN A 87 -3.91 -0.42 -14.96
C ASN A 87 -2.62 -1.26 -15.05
N LYS A 88 -1.74 -1.00 -16.04
CA LYS A 88 -0.46 -1.71 -16.16
C LYS A 88 0.48 -1.46 -14.98
N ALA A 89 0.54 -0.21 -14.51
CA ALA A 89 1.33 0.15 -13.34
C ALA A 89 0.76 -0.50 -12.06
N VAL A 90 -0.56 -0.51 -11.93
CA VAL A 90 -1.27 -1.20 -10.84
C VAL A 90 -1.00 -2.70 -10.86
N ASP A 91 -1.04 -3.35 -12.02
CA ASP A 91 -0.80 -4.78 -12.16
C ASP A 91 0.64 -5.17 -11.83
N GLU A 92 1.65 -4.44 -12.33
CA GLU A 92 3.05 -4.73 -12.01
C GLU A 92 3.34 -4.42 -10.54
N GLY A 93 2.79 -3.32 -10.01
CA GLY A 93 2.89 -2.97 -8.59
C GLY A 93 2.31 -4.06 -7.70
N PHE A 94 1.09 -4.54 -7.99
CA PHE A 94 0.47 -5.60 -7.23
C PHE A 94 1.26 -6.92 -7.30
N LYS A 95 1.77 -7.28 -8.48
CA LYS A 95 2.60 -8.48 -8.67
C LYS A 95 3.87 -8.43 -7.81
N LEU A 96 4.58 -7.31 -7.82
CA LEU A 96 5.81 -7.14 -7.02
C LEU A 96 5.51 -7.08 -5.52
N LEU A 97 4.49 -6.33 -5.12
CA LEU A 97 4.00 -6.26 -3.74
C LEU A 97 3.59 -7.65 -3.21
N SER A 98 2.86 -8.44 -4.00
CA SER A 98 2.49 -9.82 -3.68
C SER A 98 3.70 -10.72 -3.50
N ASN A 99 4.73 -10.56 -4.35
CA ASN A 99 5.95 -11.33 -4.23
C ASN A 99 6.76 -10.94 -2.97
N VAL A 100 6.81 -9.65 -2.62
CA VAL A 100 7.46 -9.19 -1.39
C VAL A 100 6.74 -9.76 -0.17
N CYS A 101 5.42 -9.59 -0.10
CA CYS A 101 4.62 -10.05 1.04
C CYS A 101 4.68 -11.57 1.24
N LYS A 102 4.58 -12.35 0.16
CA LYS A 102 4.69 -13.81 0.19
C LYS A 102 6.04 -14.31 0.73
N ASN A 103 7.11 -13.57 0.50
CA ASN A 103 8.47 -13.95 0.89
C ASN A 103 8.93 -13.24 2.19
N ALA A 104 8.06 -12.45 2.82
CA ALA A 104 8.40 -11.72 4.04
C ALA A 104 8.58 -12.67 5.24
N THR A 105 9.45 -12.28 6.17
CA THR A 105 9.65 -13.00 7.43
C THR A 105 8.46 -12.80 8.40
N ILE A 106 7.88 -11.60 8.40
CA ILE A 106 6.66 -11.26 9.15
C ILE A 106 5.42 -11.87 8.49
N ASP A 107 4.38 -12.17 9.27
CA ASP A 107 3.10 -12.63 8.73
C ASP A 107 2.43 -11.48 7.96
N CYS A 108 2.42 -11.60 6.64
CA CYS A 108 2.04 -10.52 5.73
C CYS A 108 0.82 -10.93 4.89
N HIS A 109 -0.19 -10.07 4.89
CA HIS A 109 -1.46 -10.25 4.18
C HIS A 109 -1.76 -9.04 3.29
N ILE A 110 -2.44 -9.27 2.18
CA ILE A 110 -2.82 -8.22 1.23
C ILE A 110 -4.32 -8.27 1.00
N ALA A 111 -4.98 -7.15 1.25
CA ALA A 111 -6.29 -6.84 0.72
C ALA A 111 -6.15 -6.40 -0.74
N ASP A 112 -6.20 -7.34 -1.69
CA ASP A 112 -6.31 -6.99 -3.12
C ASP A 112 -7.60 -6.19 -3.31
N THR A 113 -7.53 -5.03 -3.95
CA THR A 113 -8.69 -4.15 -4.17
C THR A 113 -8.94 -3.90 -5.66
N ARG A 114 -8.24 -4.58 -6.56
CA ARG A 114 -8.31 -4.32 -8.01
C ARG A 114 -9.63 -4.76 -8.64
N ASP A 115 -10.34 -5.69 -8.02
CA ASP A 115 -11.71 -6.05 -8.40
C ASP A 115 -12.75 -5.06 -7.87
N LEU A 116 -12.34 -4.10 -7.04
CA LEU A 116 -13.19 -3.01 -6.58
C LEU A 116 -13.08 -1.84 -7.56
N ASP A 117 -14.23 -1.21 -7.82
CA ASP A 117 -14.33 0.04 -8.59
C ASP A 117 -14.80 1.14 -7.62
N PRO A 118 -13.93 1.60 -6.69
CA PRO A 118 -14.34 2.56 -5.67
C PRO A 118 -14.69 3.90 -6.34
N PRO A 119 -15.86 4.50 -6.05
CA PRO A 119 -16.18 5.82 -6.59
C PRO A 119 -15.15 6.85 -6.12
N LEU A 120 -14.65 7.64 -7.07
CA LEU A 120 -13.61 8.65 -6.86
C LEU A 120 -14.21 10.06 -6.82
N GLY A 121 -13.52 10.96 -6.12
CA GLY A 121 -13.84 12.38 -6.09
C GLY A 121 -13.41 13.10 -7.37
N ASP A 122 -13.53 14.42 -7.35
CA ASP A 122 -13.28 15.29 -8.52
C ASP A 122 -11.83 15.24 -9.03
N ASP A 123 -10.88 14.76 -8.23
CA ASP A 123 -9.48 14.62 -8.66
C ASP A 123 -9.19 13.31 -9.41
N GLY A 124 -10.16 12.39 -9.46
CA GLY A 124 -10.03 11.10 -10.14
C GLY A 124 -8.94 10.20 -9.55
N ILE A 125 -8.52 10.44 -8.30
CA ILE A 125 -7.50 9.67 -7.60
C ILE A 125 -8.02 9.22 -6.24
N HIS A 126 -8.55 10.14 -5.44
CA HIS A 126 -8.97 9.83 -4.08
C HIS A 126 -10.43 9.35 -4.07
N PRO A 127 -10.74 8.24 -3.36
CA PRO A 127 -12.11 7.78 -3.19
C PRO A 127 -13.00 8.82 -2.49
N ILE A 128 -14.29 8.80 -2.78
CA ILE A 128 -15.30 9.43 -1.91
C ILE A 128 -15.62 8.49 -0.73
N GLN A 129 -16.45 8.94 0.20
CA GLN A 129 -16.82 8.16 1.39
C GLN A 129 -17.25 6.72 1.04
N GLU A 130 -18.16 6.56 0.06
CA GLU A 130 -18.62 5.24 -0.39
C GLU A 130 -17.47 4.36 -0.90
N GLY A 131 -16.48 4.94 -1.58
CA GLY A 131 -15.29 4.23 -2.04
C GLY A 131 -14.37 3.82 -0.89
N TYR A 132 -14.17 4.70 0.11
CA TYR A 132 -13.43 4.33 1.32
C TYR A 132 -14.13 3.20 2.10
N GLU A 133 -15.46 3.20 2.16
CA GLU A 133 -16.22 2.13 2.81
C GLU A 133 -16.01 0.77 2.11
N LEU A 134 -15.95 0.73 0.77
CA LEU A 134 -15.62 -0.48 0.02
C LEU A 134 -14.19 -0.98 0.32
N LEU A 135 -13.21 -0.08 0.28
CA LEU A 135 -11.81 -0.42 0.56
C LEU A 135 -11.63 -0.92 2.01
N ALA A 136 -12.24 -0.24 2.97
CA ALA A 136 -12.21 -0.64 4.39
C ALA A 136 -12.91 -2.00 4.61
N THR A 137 -14.02 -2.26 3.91
CA THR A 137 -14.70 -3.56 3.96
C THR A 137 -13.77 -4.67 3.49
N ARG A 138 -13.05 -4.48 2.39
CA ARG A 138 -12.09 -5.47 1.89
C ARG A 138 -10.94 -5.75 2.86
N ILE A 139 -10.40 -4.72 3.50
CA ILE A 139 -9.40 -4.89 4.57
C ILE A 139 -9.98 -5.74 5.70
N TRP A 140 -11.22 -5.45 6.10
CA TRP A 140 -11.91 -6.20 7.16
C TRP A 140 -12.19 -7.66 6.78
N GLU A 141 -12.58 -7.94 5.54
CA GLU A 141 -12.76 -9.30 5.00
C GLU A 141 -11.46 -10.12 5.15
N ILE A 142 -10.33 -9.59 4.67
CA ILE A 142 -9.04 -10.29 4.78
C ILE A 142 -8.63 -10.48 6.23
N LYS A 143 -8.89 -9.50 7.10
CA LYS A 143 -8.69 -9.65 8.55
C LYS A 143 -9.47 -10.84 9.10
N LEU A 144 -10.73 -11.03 8.69
CA LEU A 144 -11.58 -12.11 9.19
C LEU A 144 -11.14 -13.45 8.62
N ASP A 145 -10.86 -13.52 7.32
CA ASP A 145 -10.49 -14.76 6.63
C ASP A 145 -9.16 -15.35 7.11
N ASN A 146 -8.29 -14.52 7.69
CA ASN A 146 -6.97 -14.91 8.18
C ASN A 146 -6.82 -14.77 9.70
N ASP A 147 -7.91 -14.54 10.43
CA ASP A 147 -7.93 -14.38 11.89
C ASP A 147 -6.92 -13.34 12.43
N ILE A 148 -6.68 -12.26 11.68
CA ILE A 148 -5.67 -11.25 12.02
C ILE A 148 -6.17 -10.40 13.20
N PRO A 149 -5.40 -10.27 14.30
CA PRO A 149 -5.82 -9.48 15.46
C PRO A 149 -5.66 -7.97 15.20
N ILE A 150 -6.78 -7.24 15.07
CA ILE A 150 -6.80 -5.77 15.07
C ILE A 150 -7.55 -5.35 16.33
N ILE A 151 -6.82 -4.88 17.34
CA ILE A 151 -7.31 -4.48 18.68
C ILE A 151 -6.72 -3.14 19.09
#